data_AF-A0A285TVP8-F1
#
_entry.id   AF-A0A285TVP8-F1
#
_cell.length_a   1.000
_cell.length_b   1.000
_cell.length_c   1.000
_cell.angle_alpha   90.00
_cell.angle_beta   90.00
_cell.angle_gamma   90.00
#
_symmetry.space_group_name_H-M   'P 1'
#
loop_
_entity.id
_entity.type
_entity.pdbx_description
1 polymer ?
#
loop_
_entity_poly.entity_id
_entity_poly.type
_entity_poly.pdbx_seq_one_letter_code
_entity_poly.pdbx_strand_id
1 'polypeptide(L)'
;MRTRRMPVHFDHVGALNLIEIEFANDKNVIAAWKEYFKSLNERLHPEANDAVEHELTQRRENLLTRLISEIAKVLHFQVEQLDILEGNYLPQAWGDEEWEQKIARKSLIDVLAGRRPILIQPYVPNQGIGPYPPAPSGVTKTDE
;
A
#
# COMPACT_ATOMS: atom_id res chain seq x y z
N MET A 1 -8.68 -0.89 17.39
CA MET A 1 -8.35 -0.26 16.08
C MET A 1 -8.85 -1.17 14.96
N ARG A 2 -9.69 -0.66 14.06
CA ARG A 2 -10.32 -1.41 12.95
C ARG A 2 -9.39 -1.57 11.73
N THR A 3 -8.41 -0.69 11.58
CA THR A 3 -7.56 -0.53 10.40
C THR A 3 -6.09 -0.89 10.67
N ARG A 4 -5.85 -1.87 11.56
CA ARG A 4 -4.48 -2.21 12.04
C ARG A 4 -3.54 -2.66 10.92
N ARG A 5 -4.06 -3.35 9.91
CA ARG A 5 -3.32 -3.79 8.71
C ARG A 5 -3.29 -2.78 7.55
N MET A 6 -3.82 -1.58 7.75
CA MET A 6 -3.79 -0.51 6.74
C MET A 6 -3.12 0.73 7.33
N PRO A 7 -1.78 0.74 7.45
CA PRO A 7 -1.05 1.76 8.21
C PRO A 7 -1.19 3.18 7.62
N VAL A 8 -1.49 3.29 6.32
CA VAL A 8 -1.65 4.59 5.62
C VAL A 8 -3.10 5.08 5.57
N HIS A 9 -4.06 4.29 6.05
CA HIS A 9 -5.47 4.67 6.00
C HIS A 9 -5.75 5.84 6.94
N PHE A 10 -6.63 6.76 6.53
CA PHE A 10 -6.92 7.97 7.31
C PHE A 10 -7.41 7.65 8.74
N ASP A 11 -8.27 6.64 8.89
CA ASP A 11 -8.73 6.17 10.20
C ASP A 11 -7.58 5.63 11.07
N HIS A 12 -6.59 4.97 10.45
CA HIS A 12 -5.42 4.46 11.19
C HIS A 12 -4.61 5.63 11.76
N VAL A 13 -4.28 6.61 10.92
CA VAL A 13 -3.50 7.78 11.31
C VAL A 13 -4.27 8.63 12.34
N GLY A 14 -5.58 8.83 12.14
CA GLY A 14 -6.43 9.57 13.07
C GLY A 14 -6.47 8.90 14.45
N ALA A 15 -6.69 7.58 14.50
CA ALA A 15 -6.66 6.83 15.74
C ALA A 15 -5.28 6.89 16.42
N LEU A 16 -4.19 6.88 15.65
CA LEU A 16 -2.84 6.93 16.19
C LEU A 16 -2.49 8.28 16.80
N ASN A 17 -2.94 9.37 16.19
CA ASN A 17 -2.76 10.72 16.73
C ASN A 17 -3.61 10.96 17.99
N LEU A 18 -4.77 10.31 18.08
CA LEU A 18 -5.65 10.43 19.24
C LEU A 18 -5.06 9.80 20.52
N ILE A 19 -4.21 8.77 20.38
CA ILE A 19 -3.59 8.07 21.51
C ILE A 19 -2.81 9.03 22.42
N GLU A 20 -2.09 9.99 21.85
CA GLU A 20 -1.30 10.96 22.63
C GLU A 20 -2.18 11.78 23.58
N ILE A 21 -3.42 12.08 23.16
CA ILE A 21 -4.37 12.89 23.92
C ILE A 21 -5.14 12.01 24.91
N GLU A 22 -5.69 10.88 24.47
CA GLU A 22 -6.54 10.01 25.31
C GLU A 22 -5.76 9.33 26.44
N PHE A 23 -4.51 8.94 26.19
CA PHE A 23 -3.68 8.18 27.13
C PHE A 23 -2.54 9.04 27.71
N ALA A 24 -2.70 10.36 27.73
CA ALA A 24 -1.66 11.30 28.18
C ALA A 24 -1.12 11.00 29.61
N ASN A 25 -1.95 10.42 30.47
CA ASN A 25 -1.59 10.05 31.84
C ASN A 25 -0.95 8.65 31.96
N ASP A 26 -1.04 7.83 30.92
CA ASP A 26 -0.58 6.44 30.91
C ASP A 26 0.82 6.33 30.31
N LYS A 27 1.83 6.43 31.19
CA LYS A 27 3.25 6.43 30.79
C LYS A 27 3.65 5.23 29.92
N ASN A 28 3.09 4.05 30.20
CA ASN A 28 3.41 2.83 29.44
C ASN A 28 2.86 2.89 28.01
N VAL A 29 1.63 3.38 27.84
CA VAL A 29 1.00 3.56 26.53
C VAL A 29 1.76 4.61 25.72
N ILE A 30 2.06 5.77 26.32
CA ILE A 30 2.81 6.83 25.65
C ILE A 30 4.22 6.36 25.26
N ALA A 31 4.89 5.57 26.10
CA ALA A 31 6.20 5.02 25.76
C ALA A 31 6.14 4.09 24.55
N ALA A 32 5.19 3.14 24.54
CA ALA A 32 4.98 2.23 23.42
C ALA A 32 4.58 2.97 22.13
N TRP A 33 3.74 4.00 22.25
CA TRP A 33 3.32 4.85 21.14
C TRP A 33 4.51 5.59 20.52
N LYS A 34 5.36 6.23 21.34
CA LYS A 34 6.57 6.91 20.85
C LYS A 34 7.51 5.96 20.12
N GLU A 35 7.68 4.75 20.61
CA GLU A 35 8.54 3.74 19.99
C GLU A 35 7.98 3.30 18.62
N TYR A 36 6.68 3.03 18.55
CA TYR A 36 6.01 2.71 17.29
C TYR A 36 6.07 3.89 16.30
N PHE A 37 5.74 5.10 16.75
CA PHE A 37 5.77 6.32 15.94
C PHE A 37 7.17 6.61 15.38
N LYS A 38 8.22 6.37 16.17
CA LYS A 38 9.60 6.47 15.71
C LYS A 38 9.86 5.48 14.56
N SER A 39 9.43 4.23 14.68
CA SER A 39 9.59 3.22 13.63
C SER A 39 8.86 3.55 12.32
N LEU A 40 7.73 4.26 12.40
CA LEU A 40 6.99 4.71 11.21
C LEU A 40 7.73 5.83 10.46
N ASN A 41 8.50 6.64 11.16
CA ASN A 41 9.33 7.70 10.58
C ASN A 41 10.69 7.21 10.07
N GLU A 42 11.07 5.96 10.35
CA GLU A 42 12.28 5.34 9.79
C GLU A 42 12.12 5.19 8.26
N ARG A 43 12.99 5.87 7.51
CA ARG A 43 13.04 5.78 6.05
C ARG A 43 13.96 4.62 5.64
N LEU A 44 13.45 3.74 4.79
CA LEU A 44 14.27 2.75 4.10
C LEU A 44 15.24 3.47 3.16
N HIS A 45 16.49 3.01 3.14
CA HIS A 45 17.48 3.50 2.20
C HIS A 45 17.04 3.11 0.77
N PRO A 46 17.30 3.94 -0.26
CA PRO A 46 16.88 3.64 -1.64
C PRO A 46 17.44 2.32 -2.21
N GLU A 47 18.51 1.80 -1.61
CA GLU A 47 19.21 0.57 -1.99
C GLU A 47 18.95 -0.59 -1.01
N ALA A 48 17.94 -0.46 -0.13
CA ALA A 48 17.60 -1.52 0.80
C ALA A 48 17.11 -2.78 0.06
N ASN A 49 17.68 -3.93 0.40
CA ASN A 49 17.22 -5.23 -0.09
C ASN A 49 15.85 -5.59 0.51
N ASP A 50 15.10 -6.44 -0.20
CA ASP A 50 13.77 -6.95 0.22
C ASP A 50 13.77 -7.52 1.65
N ALA A 51 14.87 -8.16 2.07
CA ALA A 51 15.02 -8.69 3.44
C ALA A 51 14.96 -7.60 4.52
N VAL A 52 15.55 -6.43 4.26
CA VAL A 52 15.56 -5.29 5.18
C VAL A 52 14.18 -4.66 5.26
N GLU A 53 13.46 -4.59 4.14
CA GLU A 53 12.07 -4.12 4.12
C GLU A 53 11.15 -5.07 4.90
N HIS A 54 11.36 -6.38 4.78
CA HIS A 54 10.60 -7.38 5.53
C HIS A 54 10.87 -7.30 7.04
N GLU A 55 12.13 -7.20 7.46
CA GLU A 55 12.50 -7.05 8.87
C GLU A 55 11.89 -5.78 9.48
N LEU A 56 11.93 -4.65 8.76
CA LEU A 56 11.32 -3.40 9.22
C LEU A 56 9.81 -3.53 9.36
N THR A 57 9.16 -4.24 8.44
CA THR A 57 7.72 -4.50 8.47
C THR A 57 7.35 -5.34 9.70
N GLN A 58 8.04 -6.45 9.93
CA GLN A 58 7.82 -7.29 11.12
C GLN A 58 8.05 -6.50 12.42
N ARG A 59 9.11 -5.69 12.48
CA ARG A 59 9.39 -4.85 13.64
C ARG A 59 8.25 -3.85 13.90
N ARG A 60 7.70 -3.23 12.86
CA ARG A 60 6.54 -2.32 12.98
C ARG A 60 5.29 -3.06 13.48
N GLU A 61 5.02 -4.26 12.98
CA GLU A 61 3.90 -5.09 13.46
C GLU A 61 4.05 -5.44 14.94
N ASN A 62 5.25 -5.84 15.37
CA ASN A 62 5.53 -6.14 16.77
C ASN A 62 5.34 -4.92 17.69
N LEU A 63 5.81 -3.75 17.25
CA LEU A 63 5.65 -2.49 17.99
C LEU A 63 4.17 -2.07 18.07
N LEU A 64 3.41 -2.23 17.00
CA LEU A 64 1.97 -1.98 16.99
C LEU A 64 1.23 -2.92 17.95
N THR A 65 1.57 -4.22 17.94
CA THR A 65 1.00 -5.22 18.86
C THR A 65 1.29 -4.87 20.32
N ARG A 66 2.52 -4.44 20.62
CA ARG A 66 2.89 -3.97 21.96
C ARG A 66 2.08 -2.75 22.38
N LEU A 67 1.91 -1.76 21.50
CA LEU A 67 1.08 -0.58 21.76
C LEU A 67 -0.38 -0.97 22.07
N ILE A 68 -0.97 -1.85 21.25
CA ILE A 68 -2.35 -2.30 21.46
C ILE A 68 -2.49 -3.08 22.77
N SER A 69 -1.49 -3.88 23.14
CA SER A 69 -1.45 -4.62 24.40
C SER A 69 -1.44 -3.68 25.62
N GLU A 70 -0.64 -2.61 25.59
CA GLU A 70 -0.64 -1.61 26.67
C GLU A 70 -1.97 -0.86 26.75
N ILE A 71 -2.58 -0.50 25.62
CA ILE A 71 -3.92 0.11 25.58
C ILE A 71 -4.98 -0.83 26.16
N ALA A 72 -4.93 -2.12 25.81
CA ALA A 72 -5.87 -3.12 26.31
C ALA A 72 -5.81 -3.25 27.84
N LYS A 73 -4.60 -3.20 28.43
CA LYS A 73 -4.41 -3.22 29.89
C LYS A 73 -5.07 -2.03 30.58
N VAL A 74 -4.90 -0.82 30.04
CA VAL A 74 -5.52 0.41 30.58
C VAL A 74 -7.04 0.35 30.48
N LEU A 75 -7.57 -0.19 29.38
CA LEU A 75 -9.00 -0.37 29.18
C LEU A 75 -9.58 -1.61 29.89
N HIS A 76 -8.77 -2.33 30.66
CA HIS A 76 -9.14 -3.56 31.36
C HIS A 76 -9.70 -4.67 30.45
N PHE A 77 -9.28 -4.69 29.18
CA PHE A 77 -9.60 -5.78 28.26
C PHE A 77 -8.60 -6.93 28.41
N GLN A 78 -9.12 -8.14 28.54
CA GLN A 78 -8.30 -9.36 28.49
C GLN A 78 -8.21 -9.82 27.04
N VAL A 79 -7.11 -9.46 26.37
CA VAL A 79 -6.82 -9.88 25.00
C VAL A 79 -5.42 -10.47 25.00
N GLU A 80 -5.26 -11.70 24.49
CA GLU A 80 -3.93 -12.28 24.34
C GLU A 80 -3.15 -11.57 23.24
N GLN A 81 -1.82 -11.46 23.38
CA GLN A 81 -0.98 -10.80 22.37
C GLN A 81 -1.03 -11.53 21.01
N LEU A 82 -1.19 -12.86 21.02
CA LEU A 82 -1.38 -13.66 19.81
C LEU A 82 -2.69 -13.30 19.11
N ASP A 83 -3.79 -13.16 19.85
CA ASP A 83 -5.07 -12.70 19.29
C ASP A 83 -4.99 -11.29 18.70
N ILE A 84 -4.15 -10.41 19.26
CA ILE A 84 -3.92 -9.08 18.72
C ILE A 84 -3.14 -9.15 17.40
N LEU A 85 -2.13 -10.02 17.34
CA LEU A 85 -1.25 -10.19 16.19
C LEU A 85 -1.97 -10.88 15.02
N GLU A 86 -2.75 -11.92 15.30
CA GLU A 86 -3.42 -12.75 14.29
C GLU A 86 -4.84 -12.25 13.97
N GLY A 87 -5.52 -11.62 14.91
CA GLY A 87 -6.97 -11.37 14.87
C GLY A 87 -7.47 -10.25 13.95
N ASN A 88 -6.62 -9.68 13.10
CA ASN A 88 -7.07 -8.66 12.14
C ASN A 88 -7.15 -9.22 10.71
N TYR A 89 -8.36 -9.52 10.25
CA TYR A 89 -8.60 -9.87 8.86
C TYR A 89 -8.31 -8.67 7.94
N LEU A 90 -7.46 -8.89 6.93
CA LEU A 90 -7.32 -8.01 5.77
C LEU A 90 -7.55 -8.88 4.53
N PRO A 91 -8.59 -8.61 3.72
CA PRO A 91 -8.77 -9.32 2.46
C PRO A 91 -7.53 -9.13 1.58
N GLN A 92 -7.06 -10.20 0.94
CA GLN A 92 -5.93 -10.12 0.02
C GLN A 92 -6.15 -9.06 -1.07
N ALA A 93 -7.37 -8.98 -1.61
CA ALA A 93 -7.77 -7.99 -2.60
C ALA A 93 -7.47 -6.54 -2.18
N TRP A 94 -7.59 -6.20 -0.89
CA TRP A 94 -7.27 -4.85 -0.41
C TRP A 94 -5.77 -4.57 -0.44
N GLY A 95 -4.95 -5.57 -0.13
CA GLY A 95 -3.50 -5.47 -0.27
C GLY A 95 -3.07 -5.33 -1.73
N ASP A 96 -3.71 -6.11 -2.62
CA ASP A 96 -3.45 -6.06 -4.06
C ASP A 96 -3.82 -4.68 -4.64
N GLU A 97 -5.01 -4.16 -4.32
CA GLU A 97 -5.46 -2.83 -4.75
C GLU A 97 -4.52 -1.70 -4.27
N GLU A 98 -4.06 -1.76 -3.01
CA GLU A 98 -3.13 -0.75 -2.47
C GLU A 98 -1.78 -0.79 -3.20
N TRP A 99 -1.27 -2.00 -3.47
CA TRP A 99 -0.03 -2.21 -4.20
C TRP A 99 -0.12 -1.71 -5.65
N GLU A 100 -1.20 -2.07 -6.37
CA GLU A 100 -1.48 -1.61 -7.72
C GLU A 100 -1.58 -0.08 -7.77
N GLN A 101 -2.31 0.53 -6.84
CA GLN A 101 -2.46 1.98 -6.76
C GLN A 101 -1.13 2.68 -6.51
N LYS A 102 -0.27 2.13 -5.65
CA LYS A 102 1.07 2.67 -5.36
C LYS A 102 1.95 2.65 -6.62
N ILE A 103 1.94 1.53 -7.36
CA ILE A 103 2.73 1.38 -8.59
C ILE A 103 2.22 2.30 -9.70
N ALA A 104 0.90 2.36 -9.89
CA ALA A 104 0.27 3.21 -10.89
C ALA A 104 0.60 4.69 -10.63
N ARG A 105 0.46 5.15 -9.37
CA ARG A 105 0.78 6.53 -8.96
C ARG A 105 2.24 6.87 -9.20
N LYS A 106 3.17 5.99 -8.79
CA LYS A 106 4.61 6.20 -9.00
C LYS A 106 4.96 6.26 -10.50
N SER A 107 4.43 5.32 -11.27
CA SER A 107 4.66 5.25 -12.72
C SER A 107 4.14 6.49 -13.44
N LEU A 108 2.96 6.98 -13.06
CA LEU A 108 2.39 8.20 -13.62
C LEU A 108 3.24 9.43 -13.28
N ILE A 109 3.72 9.55 -12.04
CA ILE A 109 4.63 10.63 -11.62
C ILE A 109 5.91 10.60 -12.47
N ASP A 110 6.47 9.42 -12.74
CA ASP A 110 7.68 9.29 -13.56
C ASP A 110 7.46 9.67 -15.02
N VAL A 111 6.28 9.38 -15.58
CA VAL A 111 5.89 9.84 -16.91
C VAL A 111 5.74 11.35 -16.95
N LEU A 112 4.97 11.93 -16.02
CA LEU A 112 4.70 13.38 -15.98
C LEU A 112 5.97 14.20 -15.68
N ALA A 113 6.92 13.63 -14.93
CA ALA A 113 8.22 14.24 -14.69
C ALA A 113 9.22 14.08 -15.86
N GLY A 114 8.84 13.41 -16.96
CA GLY A 114 9.72 13.16 -18.10
C GLY A 114 10.81 12.12 -17.83
N ARG A 115 10.74 11.38 -16.72
CA ARG A 115 11.71 10.32 -16.36
C ARG A 115 11.44 9.01 -17.08
N ARG A 116 10.22 8.79 -17.57
CA ARG A 116 9.81 7.56 -18.26
C ARG A 116 8.91 7.86 -19.47
N PRO A 117 9.22 7.37 -20.68
CA PRO A 117 8.33 7.52 -21.84
C PRO A 117 7.14 6.55 -21.76
N ILE A 118 6.01 6.93 -22.36
CA ILE A 118 4.90 6.01 -22.66
C ILE A 118 5.17 5.37 -24.03
N LEU A 119 5.25 4.05 -24.07
CA LEU A 119 5.32 3.30 -25.32
C LEU A 119 3.89 2.99 -25.79
N ILE A 120 3.56 3.45 -27.00
CA ILE A 120 2.24 3.23 -27.60
C ILE A 120 2.44 2.39 -28.86
N GLN A 121 1.75 1.25 -28.93
CA GLN A 121 1.67 0.45 -30.15
C GLN A 121 0.36 0.78 -30.87
N PRO A 122 0.38 1.06 -32.18
CA PRO A 122 -0.85 1.27 -32.94
C PRO A 122 -1.67 -0.03 -32.92
N TYR A 123 -2.92 0.07 -32.48
CA TYR A 123 -3.89 -1.02 -32.58
C TYR A 123 -4.37 -1.10 -34.04
N VAL A 124 -4.03 -2.20 -34.72
CA VAL A 124 -4.57 -2.51 -36.04
C VAL A 124 -5.77 -3.44 -35.83
N PRO A 125 -7.02 -2.98 -36.03
CA PRO A 125 -8.18 -3.86 -35.92
C PRO A 125 -8.06 -4.99 -36.95
N ASN A 126 -8.41 -6.21 -36.54
CA ASN A 126 -8.44 -7.36 -37.45
C ASN A 126 -9.54 -7.13 -38.50
N GLN A 127 -9.14 -6.82 -39.74
CA GLN A 127 -10.00 -6.41 -40.86
C GLN A 127 -10.92 -7.54 -41.39
N GLY A 128 -11.17 -8.61 -40.62
CA GLY A 128 -11.91 -9.79 -41.05
C GLY A 128 -13.29 -10.02 -40.42
N ILE A 129 -13.71 -9.22 -39.43
CA ILE A 129 -14.94 -9.49 -38.64
C ILE A 129 -15.93 -8.30 -38.65
N GLY A 130 -15.62 -7.21 -39.36
CA GLY A 130 -16.56 -6.09 -39.54
C GLY A 130 -17.55 -6.32 -40.70
N PRO A 131 -18.72 -5.66 -40.70
CA PRO A 131 -19.66 -5.69 -41.84
C PRO A 131 -19.11 -4.93 -43.07
N TYR A 132 -17.95 -4.29 -42.94
CA TYR A 132 -17.30 -3.57 -44.01
C TYR A 132 -16.41 -4.52 -44.83
N PRO A 133 -16.53 -4.50 -46.17
CA PRO A 133 -15.67 -5.30 -47.02
C PRO A 133 -14.20 -4.87 -46.84
N PRO A 134 -13.24 -5.79 -47.07
CA PRO A 134 -11.83 -5.47 -46.99
C PRO A 134 -11.49 -4.29 -47.92
N ALA A 135 -10.53 -3.45 -47.50
CA ALA A 135 -10.06 -2.34 -48.31
C ALA A 135 -9.71 -2.85 -49.74
N PRO A 136 -10.17 -2.16 -50.81
CA PRO A 136 -9.92 -2.59 -52.17
C PRO A 136 -8.42 -2.71 -52.40
N SER A 137 -7.97 -3.88 -52.86
CA SER A 137 -6.59 -4.09 -53.30
C SER A 137 -6.30 -3.08 -54.40
N GLY A 138 -5.43 -2.12 -54.11
CA GLY A 138 -4.99 -1.13 -55.09
C GLY A 138 -4.48 -1.87 -56.32
N VAL A 139 -5.19 -1.71 -57.44
CA VAL A 139 -4.74 -2.16 -58.75
C VAL A 139 -3.45 -1.39 -59.02
N THR A 140 -2.30 -2.04 -58.81
CA THR A 140 -1.06 -1.60 -59.43
C THR A 140 -1.32 -1.61 -60.92
N LYS A 141 -1.51 -0.43 -61.51
CA LYS A 141 -1.42 -0.26 -62.96
C LYS A 141 -0.06 -0.80 -63.38
N THR A 142 -0.05 -1.98 -63.96
CA THR A 142 0.96 -2.38 -64.93
C THR A 142 0.73 -1.49 -66.15
N ASP A 143 1.39 -0.34 -66.18
CA ASP A 143 1.61 0.40 -67.42
C ASP A 143 2.76 -0.28 -68.17
N GLU A 144 2.55 -0.40 -69.49
CA GLU A 144 3.33 -1.10 -70.52
C GLU A 144 4.81 -0.71 -70.62
#